data_AF-A0A0D3AGR7-F1
#
_entry.id   AF-A0A0D3AGR7-F1
#
_cell.length_a   1.000
_cell.length_b   1.000
_cell.length_c   1.000
_cell.angle_alpha   90.00
_cell.angle_beta   90.00
_cell.angle_gamma   90.00
#
_symmetry.space_group_name_H-M   'P 1'
#
loop_
_entity.id
_entity.type
_entity.pdbx_description
1 polymer ?
#
loop_
_entity_poly.entity_id
_entity_poly.type
_entity_poly.pdbx_seq_one_letter_code
_entity_poly.pdbx_strand_id
1 'polypeptide(L)'
;SSVVSSPANGSHPPPFDSVHGKDLWALADDNPCFNDVINEAMACHTRLVVPRVAAACHDLFEGVATVVDVGGSTGETLAILVKEFPWIKGFNFD
;
A
#
# COMPACT_ATOMS: atom_id res chain seq x y z
N SER A 1 -8.57 6.55 12.24
CA SER A 1 -8.29 5.33 11.49
C SER A 1 -8.83 4.14 12.24
N SER A 2 -9.58 3.28 11.56
CA SER A 2 -10.03 2.01 12.10
C SER A 2 -8.83 1.06 12.12
N VAL A 3 -8.46 0.58 13.30
CA VAL A 3 -7.47 -0.49 13.46
C VAL A 3 -7.97 -1.69 12.65
N VAL A 4 -7.33 -1.99 11.52
CA VAL A 4 -7.48 -3.30 10.88
C VAL A 4 -6.71 -4.27 11.75
N SER A 5 -7.39 -4.76 12.78
CA SER A 5 -6.93 -5.90 13.56
C SER A 5 -6.95 -7.08 12.61
N SER A 6 -5.80 -7.72 12.41
CA SER A 6 -5.75 -9.00 11.71
C SER A 6 -6.73 -9.96 12.38
N PRO A 7 -7.60 -10.69 11.66
CA PRO A 7 -8.42 -11.72 12.26
C PRO A 7 -7.49 -12.90 12.58
N ALA A 8 -6.75 -12.81 13.68
CA ALA A 8 -6.14 -13.97 14.28
C ALA A 8 -7.28 -14.78 14.88
N ASN A 9 -7.67 -15.86 14.20
CA ASN A 9 -8.55 -16.91 14.71
C ASN A 9 -7.91 -17.70 15.89
N GLY A 10 -7.09 -17.06 16.72
CA GLY A 10 -6.39 -17.65 17.85
C GLY A 10 -6.39 -16.69 19.04
N SER A 11 -6.42 -17.24 20.24
CA SER A 11 -6.43 -16.53 21.53
C SER A 11 -5.18 -15.69 21.83
N HIS A 12 -4.25 -15.54 20.87
CA HIS A 12 -2.97 -14.87 21.06
C HIS A 12 -2.78 -13.76 20.03
N PRO A 13 -2.23 -12.61 20.45
CA PRO A 13 -1.90 -11.54 19.52
C PRO A 13 -0.85 -12.00 18.50
N PRO A 14 -0.83 -11.40 17.29
CA PRO A 14 0.23 -11.65 16.32
C PRO A 14 1.63 -11.49 16.95
N PRO A 15 2.66 -12.21 16.45
CA PRO A 15 4.01 -12.12 17.02
C PRO A 15 4.57 -10.69 17.06
N PHE A 16 4.26 -9.87 16.05
CA PHE A 16 4.66 -8.46 16.01
C PHE A 16 4.03 -7.68 17.18
N ASP A 17 2.71 -7.75 17.30
CA ASP A 17 1.93 -7.11 18.35
C ASP A 17 2.36 -7.58 19.75
N SER A 18 2.73 -8.86 19.89
CA SER A 18 3.22 -9.43 21.15
C SER A 18 4.53 -8.79 21.63
N VAL A 19 5.40 -8.39 20.69
CA VAL A 19 6.71 -7.78 20.99
C VAL A 19 6.60 -6.27 21.14
N HIS A 20 5.78 -5.63 20.30
CA HIS A 20 5.71 -4.17 20.19
C HIS A 20 4.53 -3.56 20.97
N GLY A 21 3.61 -4.38 21.48
CA GLY A 21 2.44 -3.96 22.27
C GLY A 21 1.34 -3.26 21.47
N LYS A 22 1.47 -3.23 20.14
CA LYS A 22 0.57 -2.58 19.18
C LYS A 22 0.78 -3.19 17.79
N ASP A 23 -0.18 -3.03 16.90
CA ASP A 23 -0.03 -3.48 15.52
C ASP A 23 1.01 -2.66 14.74
N LEU A 24 1.39 -3.18 13.57
CA LEU A 24 2.39 -2.59 12.68
C LEU A 24 2.11 -1.13 12.33
N TRP A 25 0.85 -0.80 12.04
CA TRP A 25 0.45 0.52 11.57
C TRP A 25 0.37 1.50 12.74
N ALA A 26 -0.18 1.08 13.88
CA ALA A 26 -0.14 1.85 15.11
C ALA A 26 1.29 2.17 15.56
N LEU A 27 2.27 1.25 15.33
CA LEU A 27 3.67 1.55 15.58
C LEU A 27 4.24 2.58 14.60
N ALA A 28 3.88 2.48 13.32
CA ALA A 28 4.31 3.45 12.32
C ALA A 28 3.75 4.85 12.61
N ASP A 29 2.49 4.97 13.00
CA ASP A 29 1.86 6.24 13.37
C ASP A 29 2.58 6.93 14.54
N ASP A 30 3.02 6.16 15.53
CA ASP A 30 3.73 6.68 16.71
C ASP A 30 5.23 6.91 16.48
N ASN A 31 5.82 6.36 15.42
CA ASN A 31 7.25 6.38 15.16
C ASN A 31 7.57 6.77 13.71
N PRO A 32 7.85 8.06 13.43
CA PRO A 32 8.14 8.55 12.09
C PRO A 32 9.30 7.83 11.39
N CYS A 33 10.35 7.47 12.12
CA CYS A 33 11.50 6.75 11.54
C CYS A 33 11.09 5.35 11.06
N PHE A 34 10.21 4.66 11.80
CA PHE A 34 9.68 3.37 11.38
C PHE A 34 8.71 3.52 10.21
N ASN A 35 7.87 4.56 10.21
CA ASN A 35 6.98 4.90 9.10
C ASN A 35 7.75 5.15 7.80
N ASP A 36 8.84 5.92 7.86
CA ASP A 36 9.69 6.20 6.70
C ASP A 36 10.32 4.90 6.14
N VAL A 37 10.81 4.03 7.03
CA VAL A 37 11.42 2.75 6.63
C VAL A 37 10.40 1.83 5.96
N ILE A 38 9.20 1.68 6.52
CA ILE A 38 8.19 0.79 5.93
C ILE A 38 7.67 1.35 4.61
N ASN A 39 7.43 2.67 4.53
CA ASN A 39 6.96 3.31 3.30
C ASN A 39 8.01 3.23 2.18
N GLU A 40 9.29 3.48 2.47
CA GLU A 40 10.34 3.35 1.46
C GLU A 40 10.55 1.88 1.05
N ALA A 41 10.43 0.93 1.98
CA ALA A 41 10.49 -0.49 1.63
C ALA A 41 9.37 -0.88 0.65
N MET A 42 8.14 -0.42 0.89
CA MET A 42 7.00 -0.62 -0.01
C MET A 42 7.22 0.06 -1.36
N ALA A 43 7.63 1.34 -1.37
CA ALA A 43 7.89 2.10 -2.59
C ALA A 43 9.00 1.46 -3.44
N CYS A 44 10.09 1.01 -2.82
CA CYS A 44 11.18 0.31 -3.48
C CYS A 44 10.69 -0.96 -4.21
N HIS A 45 9.86 -1.77 -3.55
CA HIS A 45 9.27 -2.95 -4.18
C HIS A 45 8.29 -2.59 -5.31
N THR A 46 7.43 -1.60 -5.07
CA THR A 46 6.47 -1.07 -6.04
C THR A 46 7.12 -0.63 -7.35
N ARG A 47 8.23 0.12 -7.27
CA ARG A 47 9.02 0.56 -8.45
C ARG A 47 9.52 -0.60 -9.30
N LEU A 48 9.73 -1.78 -8.72
CA LEU A 48 10.17 -2.98 -9.44
C LEU A 48 9.01 -3.79 -10.04
N VAL A 49 7.90 -3.89 -9.32
CA VAL A 49 6.80 -4.82 -9.65
C VAL A 49 5.71 -4.15 -10.48
N VAL A 50 5.26 -2.95 -10.10
CA VAL A 50 4.08 -2.31 -10.71
C VAL A 50 4.25 -2.05 -12.22
N PRO A 51 5.42 -1.61 -12.74
CA PRO A 51 5.59 -1.47 -14.19
C PRO A 51 5.39 -2.79 -14.95
N ARG A 52 5.80 -3.92 -14.36
CA ARG A 52 5.63 -5.24 -14.98
C ARG A 52 4.18 -5.68 -14.98
N VAL A 53 3.46 -5.39 -13.88
CA VAL A 53 2.02 -5.67 -13.78
C VAL A 53 1.26 -4.81 -14.78
N ALA A 54 1.55 -3.51 -14.87
CA ALA A 54 0.92 -2.61 -15.83
C ALA A 54 1.13 -3.10 -17.28
N ALA A 55 2.34 -3.54 -17.63
CA ALA A 55 2.62 -4.10 -18.95
C ALA A 55 1.90 -5.44 -19.21
N ALA A 56 1.92 -6.37 -18.25
CA ALA A 56 1.31 -7.68 -18.40
C ALA A 56 -0.23 -7.65 -18.38
N CYS A 57 -0.80 -6.66 -17.70
CA CYS A 57 -2.24 -6.48 -17.52
C CYS A 57 -2.76 -5.22 -18.22
N HIS A 58 -2.08 -4.75 -19.27
CA HIS A 58 -2.39 -3.49 -19.96
C HIS A 58 -3.87 -3.40 -20.35
N ASP A 59 -4.42 -4.46 -20.95
CA ASP A 59 -5.81 -4.51 -21.43
C ASP A 59 -6.84 -4.41 -20.30
N LEU A 60 -6.48 -4.75 -19.05
CA LEU A 60 -7.37 -4.58 -17.90
C LEU A 60 -7.63 -3.11 -17.58
N PHE A 61 -6.68 -2.23 -17.92
CA PHE A 61 -6.76 -0.80 -17.67
C PHE A 61 -7.33 -0.01 -18.87
N GLU A 62 -7.59 -0.67 -19.99
CA GLU A 62 -8.22 -0.04 -21.16
C GLU A 62 -9.66 0.38 -20.83
N GLY A 63 -10.00 1.64 -21.12
CA GLY A 63 -11.32 2.20 -20.84
C GLY A 63 -11.60 2.49 -19.36
N VAL A 64 -10.68 2.16 -18.44
CA VAL A 64 -10.80 2.57 -17.03
C VAL A 64 -10.63 4.09 -16.95
N ALA A 65 -11.65 4.79 -16.45
CA ALA A 65 -11.60 6.24 -16.31
C ALA A 65 -10.99 6.69 -14.97
N THR A 66 -11.22 5.93 -13.90
CA THR A 66 -10.84 6.31 -12.52
C THR A 66 -10.32 5.10 -11.76
N VAL A 67 -9.22 5.29 -11.03
CA VAL A 67 -8.66 4.30 -10.10
C VAL A 67 -8.55 4.93 -8.72
N VAL A 68 -8.94 4.17 -7.69
CA VAL A 68 -8.69 4.49 -6.28
C VAL A 68 -7.72 3.45 -5.74
N ASP A 69 -6.54 3.90 -5.31
CA ASP A 69 -5.53 3.07 -4.65
C ASP A 69 -5.79 3.10 -3.15
N VAL A 70 -6.28 1.99 -2.60
CA VAL A 70 -6.67 1.85 -1.18
C VAL A 70 -5.52 1.18 -0.42
N GLY A 71 -5.00 1.83 0.61
CA GLY A 71 -3.75 1.42 1.26
C GLY A 71 -2.52 1.76 0.42
N GLY A 72 -2.60 2.83 -0.39
CA GLY A 72 -1.55 3.20 -1.34
C GLY A 72 -0.35 3.91 -0.72
N SER A 73 -0.37 4.16 0.59
CA SER A 73 0.71 4.83 1.34
C SER A 73 1.07 6.17 0.67
N THR A 74 2.33 6.36 0.29
CA THR A 74 2.85 7.56 -0.38
C THR A 74 2.44 7.69 -1.85
N GLY A 75 1.66 6.73 -2.38
CA GLY A 75 1.03 6.79 -3.70
C GLY A 75 1.94 6.38 -4.87
N GLU A 76 3.06 5.70 -4.60
CA GLU A 76 4.01 5.28 -5.63
C GLU A 76 3.36 4.36 -6.69
N THR A 77 2.47 3.45 -6.27
CA THR A 77 1.74 2.55 -7.19
C THR A 77 0.88 3.36 -8.15
N LEU A 78 0.02 4.23 -7.61
CA LEU A 78 -0.84 5.08 -8.40
C LEU A 78 -0.05 6.00 -9.33
N ALA A 79 1.07 6.57 -8.87
CA ALA A 79 1.94 7.42 -9.68
C ALA A 79 2.49 6.69 -10.92
N ILE A 80 2.87 5.42 -10.79
CA ILE A 80 3.29 4.59 -11.92
C ILE A 80 2.12 4.32 -12.86
N LEU A 81 0.94 3.97 -12.32
CA LEU A 81 -0.23 3.66 -13.14
C LEU A 81 -0.72 4.86 -13.96
N VAL A 82 -0.84 6.05 -13.37
CA VAL A 82 -1.30 7.25 -14.11
C VAL A 82 -0.25 7.74 -15.12
N LYS A 83 1.03 7.40 -14.90
CA LYS A 83 2.10 7.66 -15.88
C LYS A 83 2.00 6.71 -17.09
N GLU A 84 1.72 5.43 -16.85
CA GLU A 84 1.58 4.42 -17.90
C GLU A 84 0.24 4.56 -18.66
N PHE A 85 -0.82 4.96 -17.96
CA PHE A 85 -2.18 5.13 -18.48
C PHE A 85 -2.69 6.56 -18.27
N PRO A 86 -2.26 7.54 -19.09
CA PRO A 86 -2.51 8.96 -18.83
C PRO A 86 -3.99 9.38 -18.85
N TRP A 87 -4.89 8.54 -19.36
CA TRP A 87 -6.33 8.79 -19.34
C TRP A 87 -6.97 8.50 -17.97
N ILE A 88 -6.28 7.75 -17.10
CA ILE A 88 -6.80 7.38 -15.78
C ILE A 88 -6.69 8.57 -14.83
N LYS A 89 -7.81 8.91 -14.20
CA LYS A 89 -7.84 9.78 -13.02
C LYS A 89 -7.57 8.96 -11.76
N GLY A 90 -6.45 9.21 -11.10
CA GLY A 90 -6.06 8.51 -9.87
C GLY A 90 -6.48 9.22 -8.58
N PHE A 91 -6.85 8.46 -7.56
CA PHE A 91 -6.99 8.90 -6.17
C PHE A 91 -6.26 7.94 -5.23
N ASN A 92 -5.39 8.46 -4.37
CA ASN A 92 -4.72 7.68 -3.34
C ASN A 92 -5.48 7.80 -2.02
N PHE A 93 -5.74 6.68 -1.34
CA PHE A 93 -6.41 6.63 -0.05
C PHE A 93 -5.62 5.74 0.90
N ASP A 94 -5.18 6.32 2.02
CA ASP A 94 -4.44 5.65 3.09
C ASP A 94 -4.92 6.16 4.45
#